data_AF-A0A843W7N5-F1
#
_entry.id   AF-A0A843W7N5-F1
#
_cell.length_a   1.000
_cell.length_b   1.000
_cell.length_c   1.000
_cell.angle_alpha   90.00
_cell.angle_beta   90.00
_cell.angle_gamma   90.00
#
_symmetry.space_group_name_H-M   'P 1'
#
loop_
_entity.id
_entity.type
_entity.pdbx_description
1 polymer ?
#
loop_
_entity_poly.entity_id
_entity_poly.type
_entity_poly.pdbx_seq_one_letter_code
_entity_poly.pdbx_strand_id
1 'polypeptide(L)'
;MENQQEEYQQRRDRRPEALGDLRLLPDELLCAIIDRLAPGDVGRLACVSSVMYILCNEEPLWMNLCLRFAGPLEYKNSWKKTTLYRQSLSTAVSETHEKPLTFDGFNSLYLYRRWYRRFTTLDAFFMDKGDLERKQDISLEEFCANYDGQKPVLLTDLANTWPARHSWTIDQLVKKYGETAFRISQKSSKKISMKFKDYVSYMSHQHDEDPLYVFDDKWSEEMEVIFI
;
A
#
# COMPACT_ATOMS: atom_id res chain seq x y z
N MET A 1 8.87 -4.63 48.71
CA MET A 1 9.36 -3.56 47.82
C MET A 1 10.83 -3.83 47.60
N GLU A 2 11.13 -4.67 46.61
CA GLU A 2 12.43 -5.02 46.03
C GLU A 2 12.11 -6.27 45.17
N ASN A 3 12.70 -6.40 43.99
CA ASN A 3 12.37 -7.36 42.90
C ASN A 3 11.27 -6.95 41.89
N GLN A 4 11.24 -5.68 41.45
CA GLN A 4 10.65 -5.35 40.13
C GLN A 4 11.62 -4.57 39.21
N GLN A 5 12.91 -4.51 39.53
CA GLN A 5 13.88 -3.64 38.83
C GLN A 5 15.02 -4.35 38.09
N GLU A 6 15.08 -5.69 38.01
CA GLU A 6 16.25 -6.40 37.45
C GLU A 6 15.99 -7.34 36.24
N GLU A 7 14.84 -7.25 35.57
CA GLU A 7 14.57 -8.05 34.35
C GLU A 7 14.60 -7.24 33.04
N TYR A 8 15.32 -6.12 33.00
CA TYR A 8 15.83 -5.61 31.72
C TYR A 8 17.16 -6.31 31.41
N GLN A 9 17.10 -7.59 31.03
CA GLN A 9 18.19 -8.18 30.27
C GLN A 9 18.41 -7.28 29.06
N GLN A 10 19.52 -6.53 29.06
CA GLN A 10 19.97 -5.74 27.91
C GLN A 10 20.01 -6.69 26.72
N ARG A 11 18.96 -6.65 25.89
CA ARG A 11 18.90 -7.47 24.68
C ARG A 11 20.10 -7.08 23.84
N ARG A 12 21.05 -8.01 23.70
CA ARG A 12 22.29 -7.82 22.93
C ARG A 12 21.94 -7.27 21.56
N ASP A 13 22.50 -6.12 21.21
CA ASP A 13 22.36 -5.57 19.87
C ASP A 13 23.02 -6.52 18.86
N ARG A 14 22.21 -7.07 17.97
CA ARG A 14 22.58 -8.02 16.92
C ARG A 14 23.20 -7.33 15.72
N ARG A 15 23.03 -6.01 15.57
CA ARG A 15 23.51 -5.24 14.42
C ARG A 15 25.00 -5.44 14.13
N PRO A 16 25.93 -5.33 15.11
CA PRO A 16 27.36 -5.40 14.82
C PRO A 16 27.77 -6.77 14.27
N GLU A 17 27.23 -7.86 14.80
CA GLU A 17 27.54 -9.23 14.39
C GLU A 17 26.87 -9.62 13.08
N ALA A 18 25.63 -9.18 12.87
CA ALA A 18 24.88 -9.55 11.68
C ALA A 18 25.25 -8.74 10.43
N LEU A 19 25.79 -7.52 10.59
CA LEU A 19 26.14 -6.64 9.47
C LEU A 19 27.65 -6.49 9.23
N GLY A 20 28.50 -6.81 10.21
CA GLY A 20 29.94 -6.57 10.10
C GLY A 20 30.22 -5.10 9.76
N ASP A 21 31.02 -4.84 8.72
CA ASP A 21 31.38 -3.48 8.29
C ASP A 21 30.18 -2.67 7.77
N LEU A 22 29.13 -3.32 7.28
CA LEU A 22 27.90 -2.65 6.83
C LEU A 22 27.12 -2.01 7.98
N ARG A 23 27.46 -2.30 9.25
CA ARG A 23 26.80 -1.71 10.43
C ARG A 23 26.84 -0.18 10.44
N LEU A 24 27.85 0.40 9.78
CA LEU A 24 28.06 1.85 9.68
C LEU A 24 27.01 2.55 8.79
N LEU A 25 26.38 1.81 7.87
CA LEU A 25 25.35 2.37 7.00
C LEU A 25 24.02 2.46 7.74
N PRO A 26 23.31 3.60 7.73
CA PRO A 26 21.94 3.67 8.23
C PRO A 26 21.00 2.67 7.55
N ASP A 27 19.97 2.21 8.27
CA ASP A 27 18.99 1.24 7.74
C ASP A 27 18.30 1.70 6.46
N GLU A 28 18.04 3.01 6.36
CA GLU A 28 17.48 3.61 5.15
C GLU A 28 18.39 3.40 3.93
N LEU A 29 19.70 3.58 4.09
CA LEU A 29 20.66 3.35 3.00
C LEU A 29 20.77 1.86 2.67
N LEU A 30 20.77 0.99 3.68
CA LEU A 30 20.75 -0.46 3.46
C LEU A 30 19.52 -0.87 2.66
N CYS A 31 18.32 -0.41 3.07
CA CYS A 31 17.08 -0.66 2.34
C CYS A 31 17.11 -0.08 0.92
N ALA A 32 17.67 1.12 0.73
CA ALA A 32 17.80 1.73 -0.60
C ALA A 32 18.74 0.95 -1.52
N ILE A 33 19.83 0.37 -0.99
CA ILE A 33 20.72 -0.52 -1.73
C ILE A 33 20.01 -1.82 -2.08
N ILE A 34 19.35 -2.46 -1.10
CA ILE A 34 18.60 -3.71 -1.29
C ILE A 34 17.50 -3.53 -2.33
N ASP A 35 16.82 -2.39 -2.32
CA ASP A 35 15.79 -2.07 -3.32
C ASP A 35 16.36 -2.16 -4.74
N ARG A 36 17.63 -1.80 -5.01
CA ARG A 36 18.20 -1.88 -6.37
C ARG A 36 18.45 -3.30 -6.88
N LEU A 37 18.37 -4.32 -6.03
CA LEU A 37 18.67 -5.70 -6.38
C LEU A 37 17.51 -6.36 -7.15
N ALA A 38 17.83 -7.41 -7.91
CA ALA A 38 16.80 -8.28 -8.48
C ALA A 38 16.19 -9.18 -7.38
N PRO A 39 14.93 -9.63 -7.51
CA PRO A 39 14.31 -10.46 -6.46
C PRO A 39 15.08 -11.73 -6.09
N GLY A 40 15.77 -12.36 -7.06
CA GLY A 40 16.66 -13.48 -6.79
C GLY A 40 17.87 -13.12 -5.91
N ASP A 41 18.46 -11.95 -6.11
CA ASP A 41 19.56 -11.43 -5.28
C ASP A 41 19.09 -11.06 -3.88
N VAL A 42 17.89 -10.48 -3.75
CA VAL A 42 17.26 -10.22 -2.44
C VAL A 42 17.06 -11.52 -1.67
N GLY A 43 16.61 -12.59 -2.34
CA GLY A 43 16.50 -13.92 -1.74
C GLY A 43 17.83 -14.47 -1.25
N ARG A 44 18.90 -14.35 -2.05
CA ARG A 44 20.26 -14.75 -1.64
C ARG A 44 20.77 -13.93 -0.45
N LEU A 45 20.56 -12.61 -0.49
CA LEU A 45 20.99 -11.69 0.56
C LEU A 45 20.26 -11.97 1.89
N ALA A 46 18.98 -12.33 1.84
CA ALA A 46 18.21 -12.71 3.01
C ALA A 46 18.81 -13.92 3.77
N CYS A 47 19.61 -14.77 3.12
CA CYS A 47 20.27 -15.92 3.72
C CYS A 47 21.61 -15.60 4.39
N VAL A 48 22.14 -14.37 4.21
CA VAL A 48 23.50 -14.01 4.67
C VAL A 48 23.56 -13.78 6.16
N SER A 49 22.55 -13.12 6.73
CA SER A 49 22.51 -12.83 8.17
C SER A 49 21.09 -12.57 8.66
N SER A 50 20.91 -12.63 9.98
CA SER A 50 19.64 -12.35 10.65
C SER A 50 19.10 -10.93 10.37
N VAL A 51 19.96 -9.90 10.33
CA VAL A 51 19.52 -8.54 9.99
C VAL A 51 19.21 -8.40 8.51
N MET A 52 19.99 -9.04 7.62
CA MET A 52 19.66 -9.04 6.19
C MET A 52 18.37 -9.80 5.89
N TYR A 53 18.08 -10.88 6.62
CA TYR A 53 16.79 -11.54 6.57
C TYR A 53 15.66 -10.56 6.89
N ILE A 54 15.76 -9.81 8.00
CA ILE A 54 14.73 -8.83 8.39
C ILE A 54 14.54 -7.80 7.27
N LEU A 55 15.61 -7.13 6.84
CA LEU A 55 15.55 -6.07 5.83
C LEU A 55 15.02 -6.57 4.47
N CYS A 56 15.39 -7.79 4.07
CA CYS A 56 14.96 -8.38 2.80
C CYS A 56 13.54 -8.95 2.83
N ASN A 57 12.89 -9.05 4.00
CA ASN A 57 11.51 -9.55 4.13
C ASN A 57 10.48 -8.43 4.37
N GLU A 58 10.89 -7.17 4.26
CA GLU A 58 9.99 -6.02 4.37
C GLU A 58 9.01 -5.94 3.18
N GLU A 59 7.71 -5.89 3.45
CA GLU A 59 6.67 -5.84 2.41
C GLU A 59 6.84 -4.67 1.41
N PRO A 60 7.16 -3.42 1.81
CA PRO A 60 7.36 -2.32 0.85
C PRO A 60 8.50 -2.55 -0.16
N LEU A 61 9.54 -3.29 0.22
CA LEU A 61 10.62 -3.67 -0.70
C LEU A 61 10.05 -4.53 -1.83
N TRP A 62 9.27 -5.55 -1.49
CA TRP A 62 8.68 -6.45 -2.47
C TRP A 62 7.62 -5.77 -3.32
N MET A 63 6.88 -4.80 -2.77
CA MET A 63 5.96 -3.97 -3.55
C MET A 63 6.73 -3.25 -4.67
N ASN A 64 7.79 -2.52 -4.32
CA ASN A 64 8.61 -1.80 -5.29
C ASN A 64 9.21 -2.72 -6.35
N LEU A 65 9.67 -3.91 -5.96
CA LEU A 65 10.18 -4.92 -6.90
C LEU A 65 9.09 -5.42 -7.85
N CYS A 66 7.87 -5.66 -7.35
CA CYS A 66 6.73 -6.09 -8.14
C CYS A 66 6.34 -5.03 -9.20
N LEU A 67 6.33 -3.76 -8.81
CA LEU A 67 5.86 -2.64 -9.64
C LEU A 67 6.86 -2.17 -10.70
N ARG A 68 8.06 -2.77 -10.76
CA ARG A 68 9.03 -2.56 -11.86
C ARG A 68 8.59 -3.19 -13.17
N PHE A 69 7.71 -4.19 -13.09
CA PHE A 69 7.21 -4.92 -14.24
C PHE A 69 5.86 -4.33 -14.68
N ALA A 70 5.72 -4.13 -15.99
CA ALA A 70 4.46 -3.68 -16.58
C ALA A 70 3.49 -4.86 -16.74
N GLY A 71 2.22 -4.54 -17.03
CA GLY A 71 1.18 -5.52 -17.34
C GLY A 71 0.27 -5.85 -16.15
N PRO A 72 -0.55 -6.91 -16.29
CA PRO A 72 -1.57 -7.26 -15.31
C PRO A 72 -0.93 -7.71 -13.99
N LEU A 73 -1.51 -7.25 -12.89
CA LEU A 73 -1.11 -7.57 -11.53
C LEU A 73 -2.24 -8.33 -10.84
N GLU A 74 -1.89 -9.42 -10.15
CA GLU A 74 -2.79 -10.18 -9.30
C GLU A 74 -2.15 -10.32 -7.92
N TYR A 75 -2.73 -9.68 -6.91
CA TYR A 75 -2.18 -9.68 -5.55
C TYR A 75 -2.40 -11.04 -4.87
N LYS A 76 -1.35 -11.57 -4.24
CA LYS A 76 -1.32 -12.90 -3.58
C LYS A 76 -1.10 -12.78 -2.07
N ASN A 77 -1.93 -12.00 -1.39
CA ASN A 77 -1.94 -11.76 0.07
C ASN A 77 -0.69 -11.08 0.67
N SER A 78 0.46 -11.14 0.00
CA SER A 78 1.67 -10.38 0.35
C SER A 78 2.44 -10.00 -0.91
N TRP A 79 3.20 -8.90 -0.85
CA TRP A 79 3.98 -8.42 -1.98
C TRP A 79 5.10 -9.36 -2.37
N LYS A 80 5.70 -10.05 -1.39
CA LYS A 80 6.71 -11.08 -1.66
C LYS A 80 6.14 -12.21 -2.50
N LYS A 81 5.01 -12.79 -2.08
CA LYS A 81 4.33 -13.86 -2.84
C LYS A 81 3.91 -13.38 -4.22
N THR A 82 3.34 -12.18 -4.29
CA THR A 82 2.92 -11.54 -5.55
C THR A 82 4.08 -11.40 -6.53
N THR A 83 5.25 -10.94 -6.05
CA THR A 83 6.46 -10.78 -6.88
C THR A 83 6.99 -12.12 -7.38
N LEU A 84 7.08 -13.12 -6.49
CA LEU A 84 7.58 -14.45 -6.84
C LEU A 84 6.67 -15.16 -7.86
N TYR A 85 5.35 -15.02 -7.69
CA TYR A 85 4.36 -15.51 -8.65
C TYR A 85 4.53 -14.81 -10.01
N ARG A 86 4.60 -13.47 -10.01
CA ARG A 86 4.74 -12.67 -11.23
C ARG A 86 6.01 -12.96 -12.03
N GLN A 87 7.11 -13.30 -11.36
CA GLN A 87 8.37 -13.64 -12.01
C GLN A 87 8.53 -15.12 -12.35
N SER A 88 7.50 -15.94 -12.12
CA SER A 88 7.57 -17.39 -12.29
C SER A 88 8.73 -18.05 -11.50
N LEU A 89 9.19 -17.40 -10.43
CA LEU A 89 10.21 -17.93 -9.52
C LEU A 89 9.64 -18.92 -8.50
N SER A 90 8.32 -19.07 -8.51
CA SER A 90 7.54 -19.97 -7.68
C SER A 90 6.54 -20.71 -8.58
N THR A 91 7.00 -21.73 -9.30
CA THR A 91 6.19 -22.46 -10.29
C THR A 91 5.28 -23.54 -9.68
N ALA A 92 5.49 -23.89 -8.42
CA ALA A 92 4.64 -24.76 -7.62
C ALA A 92 5.12 -24.63 -6.18
N VAL A 93 4.60 -23.65 -5.43
CA VAL A 93 4.92 -23.56 -4.00
C VAL A 93 3.65 -23.98 -3.29
N SER A 94 3.66 -25.26 -2.87
CA SER A 94 2.95 -25.71 -1.68
C SER A 94 2.85 -24.56 -0.71
N GLU A 95 1.68 -24.42 -0.09
CA GLU A 95 1.47 -23.64 1.12
C GLU A 95 2.37 -24.16 2.24
N THR A 96 3.70 -24.12 2.07
CA THR A 96 4.64 -24.27 3.15
C THR A 96 4.42 -23.01 3.98
N HIS A 97 3.53 -23.16 4.96
CA HIS A 97 3.36 -22.29 6.10
C HIS A 97 4.64 -22.33 6.94
N GLU A 98 5.78 -22.03 6.34
CA GLU A 98 7.01 -21.80 7.06
C GLU A 98 6.82 -20.49 7.80
N LYS A 99 6.69 -20.64 9.12
CA LYS A 99 6.58 -19.52 10.04
C LYS A 99 7.78 -18.58 9.78
N PRO A 100 7.58 -17.27 9.59
CA PRO A 100 8.68 -16.34 9.39
C PRO A 100 9.73 -16.48 10.50
N LEU A 101 11.00 -16.43 10.13
CA LEU A 101 12.09 -16.46 11.11
C LEU A 101 12.05 -15.17 11.93
N THR A 102 12.08 -15.31 13.24
CA THR A 102 12.07 -14.20 14.19
C THR A 102 13.43 -14.11 14.88
N PHE A 103 13.95 -12.88 15.01
CA PHE A 103 15.23 -12.64 15.66
C PHE A 103 15.09 -11.52 16.69
N ASP A 104 15.57 -11.75 17.91
CA ASP A 104 15.66 -10.72 18.94
C ASP A 104 16.91 -9.86 18.80
N GLY A 105 16.89 -8.66 19.39
CA GLY A 105 18.06 -7.81 19.53
C GLY A 105 18.36 -6.92 18.32
N PHE A 106 17.38 -6.63 17.46
CA PHE A 106 17.54 -5.65 16.38
C PHE A 106 16.55 -4.49 16.56
N ASN A 107 17.06 -3.25 16.58
CA ASN A 107 16.24 -2.05 16.64
C ASN A 107 16.49 -1.20 15.40
N SER A 108 15.42 -0.93 14.65
CA SER A 108 15.45 -0.03 13.50
C SER A 108 14.32 0.97 13.62
N LEU A 109 14.65 2.24 13.90
CA LEU A 109 13.67 3.31 13.92
C LEU A 109 13.04 3.52 12.52
N TYR A 110 13.81 3.24 11.47
CA TYR A 110 13.34 3.32 10.08
C TYR A 110 12.22 2.30 9.80
N LEU A 111 12.45 1.01 10.11
CA LEU A 111 11.43 -0.03 9.94
C LEU A 111 10.24 0.19 10.89
N TYR A 112 10.52 0.58 12.14
CA TYR A 112 9.47 0.85 13.12
C TYR A 112 8.51 1.95 12.67
N ARG A 113 9.01 3.05 12.10
CA ARG A 113 8.16 4.13 11.58
C ARG A 113 7.21 3.64 10.48
N ARG A 114 7.67 2.77 9.58
CA ARG A 114 6.85 2.18 8.53
C ARG A 114 5.77 1.26 9.09
N TRP A 115 6.15 0.38 10.00
CA TRP A 115 5.22 -0.48 10.72
C TRP A 115 4.17 0.35 11.47
N TYR A 116 4.58 1.40 12.17
CA TYR A 116 3.68 2.28 12.90
C TYR A 116 2.65 2.94 11.98
N ARG A 117 3.08 3.54 10.86
CA ARG A 117 2.18 4.20 9.90
C ARG A 117 1.15 3.24 9.31
N ARG A 118 1.58 2.01 8.99
CA ARG A 118 0.74 0.93 8.48
C ARG A 118 -0.42 0.57 9.41
N PHE A 119 -0.19 0.59 10.72
CA PHE A 119 -1.17 0.15 11.72
C PHE A 119 -1.81 1.31 12.50
N THR A 120 -1.53 2.56 12.11
CA THR A 120 -2.17 3.72 12.71
C THR A 120 -3.59 3.83 12.18
N THR A 121 -4.59 3.80 13.06
CA THR A 121 -5.99 4.02 12.66
C THR A 121 -6.22 5.51 12.41
N LEU A 122 -6.87 5.81 11.28
CA LEU A 122 -7.20 7.19 10.88
C LEU A 122 -8.64 7.59 11.20
N ASP A 123 -9.38 6.73 11.89
CA ASP A 123 -10.76 6.96 12.34
C ASP A 123 -10.88 8.23 13.19
N ALA A 124 -9.89 8.49 14.05
CA ALA A 124 -9.83 9.70 14.87
C ALA A 124 -9.31 10.96 14.12
N PHE A 125 -8.80 10.82 12.90
CA PHE A 125 -8.25 11.95 12.12
C PHE A 125 -9.31 12.71 11.31
N PHE A 126 -10.49 12.12 11.11
CA PHE A 126 -11.58 12.79 10.42
C PHE A 126 -12.39 13.66 11.38
N MET A 127 -12.13 14.95 11.37
CA MET A 127 -13.03 15.96 11.93
C MET A 127 -13.32 16.99 10.85
N ASP A 128 -14.49 16.89 10.22
CA ASP A 128 -15.03 18.01 9.48
C ASP A 128 -15.45 19.10 10.48
N LYS A 129 -14.58 20.10 10.64
CA LYS A 129 -14.81 21.23 11.55
C LYS A 129 -15.79 22.26 10.97
N GLY A 130 -16.26 22.08 9.73
CA GLY A 130 -17.12 23.05 9.06
C GLY A 130 -16.38 24.32 8.59
N ASP A 131 -15.05 24.29 8.53
CA ASP A 131 -14.22 25.42 8.09
C ASP A 131 -14.43 25.76 6.60
N LEU A 132 -14.97 24.81 5.82
CA LEU A 132 -15.25 24.96 4.40
C LEU A 132 -16.73 25.28 4.18
N GLU A 133 -17.00 26.38 3.45
CA GLU A 133 -18.36 26.83 3.17
C GLU A 133 -19.15 25.77 2.38
N ARG A 134 -20.36 25.47 2.85
CA ARG A 134 -21.28 24.50 2.25
C ARG A 134 -22.46 25.22 1.64
N LYS A 135 -22.76 24.93 0.38
CA LYS A 135 -23.86 25.56 -0.36
C LYS A 135 -24.73 24.51 -1.03
N GLN A 136 -26.04 24.74 -0.94
CA GLN A 136 -27.06 23.97 -1.62
C GLN A 136 -27.70 24.87 -2.69
N ASP A 137 -28.13 24.29 -3.82
CA ASP A 137 -28.95 24.95 -4.84
C ASP A 137 -28.37 26.29 -5.36
N ILE A 138 -27.04 26.35 -5.53
CA ILE A 138 -26.35 27.54 -6.05
C ILE A 138 -26.62 27.72 -7.55
N SER A 139 -26.88 28.96 -7.99
CA SER A 139 -26.97 29.27 -9.43
C SER A 139 -25.59 29.31 -10.08
N LEU A 140 -25.54 29.12 -11.41
CA LEU A 140 -24.27 29.21 -12.14
C LEU A 140 -23.64 30.60 -11.99
N GLU A 141 -24.45 31.65 -12.01
CA GLU A 141 -24.02 33.03 -11.86
C GLU A 141 -23.44 33.29 -10.47
N GLU A 142 -24.09 32.79 -9.41
CA GLU A 142 -23.59 32.90 -8.04
C GLU A 142 -22.28 32.11 -7.87
N PHE A 143 -22.18 30.93 -8.48
CA PHE A 143 -20.96 30.12 -8.47
C PHE A 143 -19.80 30.83 -9.15
N CYS A 144 -20.01 31.33 -10.39
CA CYS A 144 -19.00 32.05 -11.14
C CYS A 144 -18.57 33.35 -10.46
N ALA A 145 -19.51 34.10 -9.86
CA ALA A 145 -19.20 35.37 -9.23
C ALA A 145 -18.42 35.24 -7.91
N ASN A 146 -18.64 34.18 -7.13
CA ASN A 146 -18.17 34.09 -5.75
C ASN A 146 -17.16 32.97 -5.46
N TYR A 147 -17.04 31.97 -6.34
CA TYR A 147 -16.25 30.76 -6.06
C TYR A 147 -15.29 30.39 -7.19
N ASP A 148 -15.73 30.46 -8.45
CA ASP A 148 -14.90 30.10 -9.60
C ASP A 148 -13.58 30.89 -9.60
N GLY A 149 -12.45 30.19 -9.51
CA GLY A 149 -11.11 30.76 -9.41
C GLY A 149 -10.79 31.54 -8.13
N GLN A 150 -11.72 31.66 -7.17
CA GLN A 150 -11.60 32.54 -6.01
C GLN A 150 -11.41 31.80 -4.68
N LYS A 151 -12.30 30.85 -4.36
CA LYS A 151 -12.24 30.08 -3.12
C LYS A 151 -12.97 28.73 -3.25
N PRO A 152 -12.55 27.70 -2.51
CA PRO A 152 -13.23 26.41 -2.53
C PRO A 152 -14.61 26.48 -1.85
N VAL A 153 -15.53 25.66 -2.33
CA VAL A 153 -16.88 25.48 -1.76
C VAL A 153 -17.30 24.01 -1.90
N LEU A 154 -18.01 23.48 -0.91
CA LEU A 154 -18.62 22.16 -0.99
C LEU A 154 -20.07 22.30 -1.42
N LEU A 155 -20.37 21.78 -2.60
CA LEU A 155 -21.73 21.69 -3.10
C LEU A 155 -22.41 20.47 -2.50
N THR A 156 -23.45 20.68 -1.70
CA THR A 156 -24.20 19.60 -1.07
C THR A 156 -25.39 19.17 -1.94
N ASP A 157 -25.89 17.97 -1.70
CA ASP A 157 -27.16 17.45 -2.22
C ASP A 157 -27.28 17.21 -3.74
N LEU A 158 -26.29 17.63 -4.55
CA LEU A 158 -26.30 17.45 -6.01
C LEU A 158 -26.45 15.98 -6.46
N ALA A 159 -25.79 15.06 -5.75
CA ALA A 159 -25.75 13.65 -6.12
C ALA A 159 -26.82 12.80 -5.41
N ASN A 160 -27.81 13.42 -4.76
CA ASN A 160 -28.84 12.69 -4.01
C ASN A 160 -29.72 11.81 -4.91
N THR A 161 -29.96 12.25 -6.15
CA THR A 161 -30.79 11.54 -7.13
C THR A 161 -30.00 10.60 -8.04
N TRP A 162 -28.66 10.63 -7.98
CA TRP A 162 -27.82 9.85 -8.89
C TRP A 162 -27.99 8.34 -8.65
N PRO A 163 -28.20 7.53 -9.71
CA PRO A 163 -28.25 6.07 -9.57
C PRO A 163 -26.99 5.50 -8.91
N ALA A 164 -25.83 6.13 -9.13
CA ALA A 164 -24.55 5.77 -8.52
C ALA A 164 -24.62 5.66 -6.99
N ARG A 165 -25.43 6.50 -6.32
CA ARG A 165 -25.57 6.52 -4.86
C ARG A 165 -26.03 5.17 -4.29
N HIS A 166 -26.78 4.39 -5.07
CA HIS A 166 -27.34 3.10 -4.64
C HIS A 166 -26.75 1.92 -5.40
N SER A 167 -26.21 2.15 -6.60
CA SER A 167 -25.69 1.10 -7.49
C SER A 167 -24.19 0.88 -7.42
N TRP A 168 -23.43 1.83 -6.85
CA TRP A 168 -21.98 1.71 -6.70
C TRP A 168 -21.62 1.10 -5.34
N THR A 169 -22.09 -0.12 -5.10
CA THR A 169 -21.62 -0.96 -4.01
C THR A 169 -20.49 -1.88 -4.49
N ILE A 170 -19.58 -2.28 -3.60
CA ILE A 170 -18.45 -3.16 -3.95
C ILE A 170 -18.96 -4.44 -4.64
N ASP A 171 -19.99 -5.08 -4.08
CA ASP A 171 -20.54 -6.34 -4.61
C ASP A 171 -21.13 -6.19 -6.02
N GLN A 172 -21.87 -5.10 -6.27
CA GLN A 172 -22.45 -4.83 -7.59
C GLN A 172 -21.36 -4.49 -8.62
N LEU A 173 -20.36 -3.72 -8.22
CA LEU A 173 -19.23 -3.38 -9.08
C LEU A 173 -18.37 -4.61 -9.40
N VAL A 174 -18.12 -5.50 -8.45
CA VAL A 174 -17.45 -6.79 -8.71
C VAL A 174 -18.26 -7.66 -9.64
N LYS A 175 -19.59 -7.73 -9.45
CA LYS A 175 -20.46 -8.52 -10.32
C LYS A 175 -20.46 -8.02 -11.76
N LYS A 176 -20.45 -6.70 -11.96
CA LYS A 176 -20.54 -6.08 -13.30
C LYS A 176 -19.18 -5.93 -13.98
N TYR A 177 -18.13 -5.59 -13.23
CA TYR A 177 -16.83 -5.17 -13.74
C TYR A 177 -15.66 -5.97 -13.18
N GLY A 178 -15.93 -7.09 -12.52
CA GLY A 178 -14.92 -7.91 -11.85
C GLY A 178 -13.75 -8.33 -12.75
N GLU A 179 -14.03 -8.62 -14.03
CA GLU A 179 -13.00 -9.00 -15.02
C GLU A 179 -12.40 -7.81 -15.78
N THR A 180 -12.96 -6.60 -15.63
CA THR A 180 -12.45 -5.38 -16.27
C THR A 180 -11.15 -4.97 -15.62
N ALA A 181 -10.13 -4.72 -16.45
CA ALA A 181 -8.81 -4.34 -15.99
C ALA A 181 -8.70 -2.82 -15.90
N PHE A 182 -8.42 -2.31 -14.70
CA PHE A 182 -8.26 -0.89 -14.44
C PHE A 182 -6.81 -0.49 -14.31
N ARG A 183 -6.50 0.73 -14.75
CA ARG A 183 -5.19 1.32 -14.53
C ARG A 183 -4.98 1.65 -13.05
N ILE A 184 -3.83 1.22 -12.54
CA ILE A 184 -3.41 1.50 -11.17
C ILE A 184 -2.48 2.70 -11.15
N SER A 185 -2.80 3.67 -10.31
CA SER A 185 -1.94 4.83 -10.02
C SER A 185 -0.76 4.39 -9.18
N GLN A 186 0.45 4.73 -9.63
CA GLN A 186 1.69 4.44 -8.93
C GLN A 186 2.79 5.43 -9.30
N LYS A 187 3.81 5.53 -8.45
CA LYS A 187 4.99 6.40 -8.67
C LYS A 187 5.82 5.99 -9.90
N SER A 188 5.70 4.73 -10.34
CA SER A 188 6.42 4.17 -11.48
C SER A 188 5.75 4.56 -12.81
N SER A 189 6.55 4.87 -13.83
CA SER A 189 6.06 5.15 -15.20
C SER A 189 5.54 3.90 -15.93
N LYS A 190 5.63 2.71 -15.30
CA LYS A 190 5.15 1.46 -15.87
C LYS A 190 3.63 1.40 -15.84
N LYS A 191 3.04 0.98 -16.95
CA LYS A 191 1.61 0.72 -17.04
C LYS A 191 1.30 -0.59 -16.33
N ILE A 192 0.66 -0.48 -15.17
CA ILE A 192 0.15 -1.62 -14.41
C ILE A 192 -1.37 -1.54 -14.44
N SER A 193 -1.98 -2.68 -14.70
CA SER A 193 -3.42 -2.86 -14.62
C SER A 193 -3.76 -3.98 -13.65
N MET A 194 -4.95 -3.93 -13.09
CA MET A 194 -5.47 -4.94 -12.18
C MET A 194 -6.95 -5.14 -12.48
N LYS A 195 -7.43 -6.39 -12.45
CA LYS A 195 -8.87 -6.62 -12.57
C LYS A 195 -9.57 -6.07 -11.33
N PHE A 196 -10.79 -5.56 -11.48
CA PHE A 196 -11.50 -4.97 -10.34
C PHE A 196 -11.68 -5.96 -9.18
N LYS A 197 -11.98 -7.24 -9.47
CA LYS A 197 -12.09 -8.27 -8.43
C LYS A 197 -10.76 -8.46 -7.67
N ASP A 198 -9.63 -8.37 -8.37
CA ASP A 198 -8.31 -8.54 -7.79
C ASP A 198 -7.95 -7.30 -6.96
N TYR A 199 -8.40 -6.11 -7.38
CA TYR A 199 -8.27 -4.87 -6.61
C TYR A 199 -9.10 -4.88 -5.34
N VAL A 200 -10.34 -5.39 -5.39
CA VAL A 200 -11.16 -5.58 -4.18
C VAL A 200 -10.51 -6.57 -3.22
N SER A 201 -9.97 -7.67 -3.74
CA SER A 201 -9.18 -8.63 -2.94
C SER A 201 -7.92 -7.99 -2.33
N TYR A 202 -7.22 -7.13 -3.09
CA TYR A 202 -6.10 -6.35 -2.58
C TYR A 202 -6.53 -5.43 -1.42
N MET A 203 -7.59 -4.65 -1.60
CA MET A 203 -8.10 -3.72 -0.57
C MET A 203 -8.45 -4.41 0.74
N SER A 204 -8.96 -5.66 0.70
CA SER A 204 -9.35 -6.38 1.91
C SER A 204 -8.19 -7.01 2.69
N HIS A 205 -7.01 -7.15 2.08
CA HIS A 205 -5.86 -7.85 2.68
C HIS A 205 -4.61 -6.98 2.84
N GLN A 206 -4.54 -5.83 2.18
CA GLN A 206 -3.35 -4.98 2.19
C GLN A 206 -3.16 -4.25 3.52
N HIS A 207 -1.89 -3.96 3.81
CA HIS A 207 -1.46 -3.11 4.91
C HIS A 207 -0.32 -2.20 4.41
N ASP A 208 -0.49 -1.54 3.27
CA ASP A 208 0.55 -0.72 2.66
C ASP A 208 0.62 0.67 3.31
N GLU A 209 1.83 1.23 3.42
CA GLU A 209 2.00 2.62 3.87
C GLU A 209 1.44 3.60 2.83
N ASP A 210 1.68 3.30 1.55
CA ASP A 210 1.15 4.01 0.38
C ASP A 210 0.36 2.99 -0.48
N PRO A 211 -0.94 2.75 -0.21
CA PRO A 211 -1.74 1.78 -0.97
C PRO A 211 -1.84 2.13 -2.46
N LEU A 212 -2.11 1.11 -3.28
CA LEU A 212 -2.42 1.27 -4.68
C LEU A 212 -3.84 1.80 -4.86
N TYR A 213 -4.04 2.67 -5.85
CA TYR A 213 -5.33 3.26 -6.17
C TYR A 213 -5.71 2.97 -7.62
N VAL A 214 -6.97 2.64 -7.86
CA VAL A 214 -7.53 2.68 -9.22
C VAL A 214 -7.69 4.14 -9.63
N PHE A 215 -7.05 4.50 -10.75
CA PHE A 215 -7.25 5.80 -11.39
C PHE A 215 -7.21 5.60 -12.90
N ASP A 216 -8.40 5.53 -13.49
CA ASP A 216 -8.59 5.28 -14.91
C ASP A 216 -9.28 6.47 -15.57
N ASP A 217 -8.53 7.18 -16.42
CA ASP A 217 -9.00 8.31 -17.20
C ASP A 217 -9.89 7.88 -18.38
N LYS A 218 -9.91 6.58 -18.70
CA LYS A 218 -10.77 6.01 -19.75
C LYS A 218 -12.02 5.33 -19.20
N TRP A 219 -12.24 5.43 -17.89
CA TRP A 219 -13.38 4.83 -17.21
C TRP A 219 -14.72 5.17 -17.87
N SER A 220 -14.89 6.40 -18.36
CA SER A 220 -16.13 6.84 -19.01
C SER A 220 -16.41 6.21 -20.38
N GLU A 221 -15.39 5.67 -21.05
CA GLU A 221 -15.52 5.02 -22.36
C GLU A 221 -15.84 3.52 -22.24
N GLU A 222 -15.35 2.88 -21.18
CA GLU A 222 -15.48 1.44 -20.96
C GLU A 222 -16.74 1.04 -20.18
N MET A 223 -17.28 1.97 -19.39
CA MET A 223 -18.57 1.79 -18.74
C MET A 223 -19.68 2.31 -19.65
N GLU A 224 -20.59 1.43 -20.09
CA GLU A 224 -21.91 1.89 -20.56
C GLU A 224 -22.47 2.83 -19.50
N VAL A 225 -22.66 4.09 -19.91
CA VAL A 225 -23.02 5.24 -19.10
C VAL A 225 -24.27 4.91 -18.28
N ILE A 226 -24.08 4.46 -17.04
CA ILE A 226 -25.13 4.48 -16.03
C ILE A 226 -24.85 5.70 -15.14
N PHE A 227 -25.22 6.84 -15.72
CA PHE A 227 -25.74 8.09 -15.14
C PHE A 227 -25.07 8.73 -13.92
N ILE A 228 -24.57 9.95 -14.18
CA ILE A 228 -24.90 11.16 -13.43
C ILE A 228 -26.41 11.39 -13.54
#